data_AF-A0A011V576-F1
#
_entry.id   AF-A0A011V576-F1
#
_cell.length_a   1.000
_cell.length_b   1.000
_cell.length_c   1.000
_cell.angle_alpha   90.00
_cell.angle_beta   90.00
_cell.angle_gamma   90.00
#
_symmetry.space_group_name_H-M   'P 1'
#
loop_
_entity.id
_entity.type
_entity.pdbx_description
1 polymer ?
#
loop_
_entity_poly.entity_id
_entity_poly.type
_entity_poly.pdbx_seq_one_letter_code
_entity_poly.pdbx_strand_id
1 'polypeptide(L)'
;MSDKFVFDKTSPDADKYTEIDKFLQLTERFCKKGIGSIADKVVSKFGRKNHSKPMSALKRAVNIIGADGIEAVYDDLMHCTRVDRSDIYIGAVYLFRQGNFMCRLKDIKKCYVYNSENTEDIAYFCYADISDETGDETFELRSLSVLKVQRQLQFDEIRKLAGIGEQE
;
A
#
# COMPACT_ATOMS: atom_id res chain seq x y z
N MET A 1 3.50 -24.61 -3.84
CA MET A 1 4.82 -23.97 -3.68
C MET A 1 4.72 -23.00 -2.51
N SER A 2 5.72 -22.85 -1.67
CA SER A 2 5.61 -21.95 -0.52
C SER A 2 5.71 -20.50 -0.99
N ASP A 3 4.69 -19.69 -0.71
CA ASP A 3 4.69 -18.23 -0.91
C ASP A 3 5.63 -17.59 0.12
N LYS A 4 6.94 -17.79 -0.04
CA LYS A 4 7.98 -17.18 0.78
C LYS A 4 8.84 -16.33 -0.11
N PHE A 5 9.15 -15.13 0.34
CA PHE A 5 10.23 -14.36 -0.25
C PHE A 5 11.54 -15.08 0.07
N VAL A 6 12.23 -15.55 -0.97
CA VAL A 6 13.52 -16.26 -0.87
C VAL A 6 14.43 -15.68 -1.93
N PHE A 7 15.62 -15.28 -1.52
CA PHE A 7 16.66 -14.74 -2.39
C PHE A 7 18.01 -15.34 -2.04
N ASP A 8 18.91 -15.37 -3.03
CA ASP A 8 20.28 -15.84 -2.84
C ASP A 8 21.09 -14.78 -2.08
N LYS A 9 21.52 -15.13 -0.86
CA LYS A 9 22.32 -14.26 0.00
C LYS A 9 23.77 -14.11 -0.46
N THR A 10 24.19 -14.86 -1.48
CA THR A 10 25.52 -14.77 -2.09
C THR A 10 25.53 -13.98 -3.39
N SER A 11 24.35 -13.54 -3.86
CA SER A 11 24.20 -12.68 -5.04
C SER A 11 24.79 -11.29 -4.80
N PRO A 12 25.32 -10.61 -5.84
CA PRO A 12 25.67 -9.19 -5.78
C PRO A 12 24.53 -8.28 -5.31
N ASP A 13 23.28 -8.72 -5.47
CA ASP A 13 22.08 -7.98 -5.06
C ASP A 13 21.59 -8.31 -3.65
N ALA A 14 22.28 -9.18 -2.90
CA ALA A 14 21.84 -9.67 -1.60
C ALA A 14 21.54 -8.53 -0.60
N ASP A 15 22.30 -7.44 -0.64
CA ASP A 15 22.09 -6.27 0.21
C ASP A 15 20.78 -5.54 -0.14
N LYS A 16 20.47 -5.41 -1.44
CA LYS A 16 19.23 -4.78 -1.92
C LYS A 16 18.01 -5.59 -1.52
N TYR A 17 18.07 -6.90 -1.73
CA TYR A 17 17.04 -7.83 -1.26
C TYR A 17 16.85 -7.74 0.25
N THR A 18 17.93 -7.60 1.01
CA THR A 18 17.89 -7.49 2.47
C THR A 18 17.23 -6.18 2.93
N GLU A 19 17.52 -5.05 2.29
CA GLU A 19 16.88 -3.78 2.65
C GLU A 19 15.39 -3.74 2.31
N ILE A 20 15.02 -4.25 1.13
CA ILE A 20 13.60 -4.38 0.75
C ILE A 20 12.87 -5.31 1.72
N ASP A 21 13.49 -6.43 2.08
CA ASP A 21 12.90 -7.37 3.04
C ASP A 21 12.78 -6.77 4.45
N LYS A 22 13.78 -6.01 4.93
CA LYS A 22 13.68 -5.30 6.22
C LYS A 22 12.53 -4.29 6.23
N PHE A 23 12.35 -3.57 5.13
CA PHE A 23 11.31 -2.55 5.03
C PHE A 23 9.91 -3.16 4.92
N LEU A 24 9.74 -4.15 4.03
CA LEU A 24 8.45 -4.79 3.74
C LEU A 24 8.13 -5.99 4.63
N GLN A 25 9.09 -6.49 5.41
CA GLN A 25 8.99 -7.68 6.27
C GLN A 25 8.47 -8.92 5.51
N LEU A 26 9.04 -9.20 4.33
CA LEU A 26 8.55 -10.26 3.44
C LEU A 26 8.93 -11.68 3.92
N THR A 27 10.07 -11.83 4.62
CA THR A 27 10.55 -13.11 5.17
C THR A 27 10.05 -13.40 6.58
N GLU A 28 9.78 -12.37 7.38
CA GLU A 28 9.19 -12.52 8.72
C GLU A 28 7.74 -12.99 8.57
N ARG A 29 7.55 -14.31 8.68
CA ARG A 29 6.23 -14.97 8.64
C ARG A 29 5.20 -14.19 9.48
N PHE A 30 4.13 -13.81 8.80
CA PHE A 30 2.91 -13.19 9.30
C PHE A 30 3.08 -11.74 9.74
N CYS A 31 2.50 -10.85 8.92
CA CYS A 31 1.88 -9.59 9.35
C CYS A 31 1.35 -9.71 10.78
N LYS A 32 2.16 -9.37 11.77
CA LYS A 32 1.73 -9.37 13.17
C LYS A 32 0.78 -8.19 13.30
N LYS A 33 -0.52 -8.49 13.20
CA LYS A 33 -1.67 -7.67 13.63
C LYS A 33 -1.49 -6.16 13.39
N GLY A 34 -2.02 -5.66 12.28
CA GLY A 34 -2.21 -4.23 12.08
C GLY A 34 -3.38 -3.95 11.13
N ILE A 35 -4.52 -3.57 11.71
CA ILE A 35 -5.62 -2.86 11.04
C ILE A 35 -6.51 -3.73 10.12
N GLY A 36 -7.15 -4.75 10.71
CA GLY A 36 -8.38 -5.34 10.15
C GLY A 36 -9.67 -4.66 10.62
N SER A 37 -9.65 -3.83 11.67
CA SER A 37 -10.89 -3.43 12.35
C SER A 37 -11.64 -2.25 11.74
N ILE A 38 -11.07 -1.53 10.77
CA ILE A 38 -11.75 -0.41 10.09
C ILE A 38 -12.21 -0.84 8.68
N ALA A 39 -11.39 -1.62 7.96
CA ALA A 39 -11.76 -2.20 6.67
C ALA A 39 -13.01 -3.11 6.77
N ASP A 40 -13.18 -3.86 7.88
CA ASP A 40 -14.33 -4.74 8.08
C ASP A 40 -15.69 -4.00 8.06
N LYS A 41 -15.74 -2.69 8.37
CA LYS A 41 -16.99 -1.92 8.39
C LYS A 41 -17.31 -1.20 7.08
N VAL A 42 -16.30 -0.80 6.31
CA VAL A 42 -16.46 -0.17 4.98
C VAL A 42 -16.96 -1.18 3.94
N VAL A 43 -16.58 -2.45 4.12
CA VAL A 43 -16.83 -3.55 3.17
C VAL A 43 -18.28 -4.06 3.18
N SER A 44 -19.08 -3.75 4.22
CA SER A 44 -20.46 -4.25 4.29
C SER A 44 -21.46 -3.56 3.33
N LYS A 45 -21.10 -2.40 2.74
CA LYS A 45 -21.95 -1.69 1.76
C LYS A 45 -21.46 -1.78 0.30
N PHE A 46 -20.20 -2.14 0.07
CA PHE A 46 -19.67 -2.37 -1.28
C PHE A 46 -19.41 -3.86 -1.46
N GLY A 47 -20.37 -4.55 -2.08
CA GLY A 47 -20.26 -5.98 -2.39
C GLY A 47 -19.07 -6.28 -3.30
N ARG A 48 -17.88 -6.46 -2.72
CA ARG A 48 -16.75 -7.19 -3.30
C ARG A 48 -16.07 -7.96 -2.17
N LYS A 49 -16.30 -9.27 -2.16
CA LYS A 49 -15.46 -10.25 -1.46
C LYS A 49 -14.03 -10.01 -1.92
N ASN A 50 -13.16 -9.44 -1.09
CA ASN A 50 -11.75 -9.77 -1.00
C ASN A 50 -11.17 -8.99 0.17
N HIS A 51 -11.25 -9.59 1.36
CA HIS A 51 -10.19 -9.37 2.35
C HIS A 51 -8.88 -9.55 1.61
N SER A 52 -7.98 -8.57 1.65
CA SER A 52 -6.60 -8.86 1.28
C SER A 52 -6.09 -9.88 2.30
N LYS A 53 -6.15 -11.15 1.89
CA LYS A 53 -5.50 -12.19 2.68
C LYS A 53 -4.03 -11.76 2.73
N PRO A 54 -3.33 -11.89 3.86
CA PRO A 54 -1.90 -11.57 3.95
C PRO A 54 -1.06 -12.21 2.83
N MET A 55 -1.53 -13.34 2.27
CA MET A 55 -0.94 -13.99 1.09
C MET A 55 -1.05 -13.18 -0.21
N SER A 56 -2.06 -12.33 -0.40
CA SER A 56 -2.21 -11.45 -1.58
C SER A 56 -1.19 -10.31 -1.58
N ALA A 57 -0.94 -9.67 -0.43
CA ALA A 57 0.05 -8.59 -0.31
C ALA A 57 1.48 -9.10 -0.54
N LEU A 58 1.85 -10.22 0.09
CA LEU A 58 3.15 -10.85 -0.14
C LEU A 58 3.31 -11.29 -1.60
N LYS A 59 2.29 -11.95 -2.16
CA LYS A 59 2.31 -12.39 -3.57
C LYS A 59 2.45 -11.21 -4.52
N ARG A 60 1.76 -10.09 -4.27
CA ARG A 60 1.91 -8.86 -5.05
C ARG A 60 3.34 -8.33 -4.98
N ALA A 61 3.90 -8.19 -3.78
CA ALA A 61 5.27 -7.71 -3.61
C ALA A 61 6.29 -8.60 -4.34
N VAL A 62 6.18 -9.92 -4.18
CA VAL A 62 7.04 -10.91 -4.86
C VAL A 62 6.91 -10.81 -6.38
N ASN A 63 5.67 -10.69 -6.89
CA ASN A 63 5.41 -10.55 -8.32
C ASN A 63 6.00 -9.27 -8.88
N ILE A 64 5.85 -8.15 -8.18
CA ILE A 64 6.40 -6.86 -8.61
C ILE A 64 7.93 -6.92 -8.63
N ILE A 65 8.57 -7.40 -7.55
CA ILE A 65 10.03 -7.53 -7.49
C ILE A 65 10.55 -8.46 -8.59
N GLY A 66 9.86 -9.58 -8.84
CA GLY A 66 10.22 -10.53 -9.89
C GLY A 66 10.04 -9.99 -11.31
N ALA A 67 9.01 -9.16 -11.54
CA ALA A 67 8.69 -8.62 -12.86
C ALA A 67 9.51 -7.36 -13.21
N ASP A 68 9.69 -6.46 -12.24
CA ASP A 68 10.30 -5.15 -12.47
C ASP A 68 11.80 -5.15 -12.13
N GLY A 69 12.26 -6.16 -11.39
CA GLY A 69 13.64 -6.33 -10.99
C GLY A 69 13.98 -5.62 -9.68
N ILE A 70 14.88 -6.24 -8.91
CA ILE A 70 15.26 -5.74 -7.58
C ILE A 70 15.90 -4.35 -7.62
N GLU A 71 16.63 -4.02 -8.69
CA GLU A 71 17.29 -2.72 -8.85
C GLU A 71 16.29 -1.57 -8.82
N ALA A 72 15.24 -1.67 -9.65
CA ALA A 72 14.25 -0.62 -9.79
C ALA A 72 13.45 -0.43 -8.51
N VAL A 73 13.09 -1.54 -7.85
CA VAL A 73 12.37 -1.49 -6.57
C VAL A 73 13.23 -0.88 -5.47
N TYR A 74 14.52 -1.24 -5.42
CA TYR A 74 15.44 -0.73 -4.41
C TYR A 74 15.71 0.76 -4.60
N ASP A 75 16.03 1.17 -5.83
CA ASP A 75 16.28 2.56 -6.16
C ASP A 75 15.08 3.44 -5.78
N ASP A 76 13.87 3.02 -6.14
CA ASP A 76 12.67 3.80 -5.82
C ASP A 76 12.35 3.82 -4.31
N LEU A 77 12.62 2.72 -3.59
CA LEU A 77 12.50 2.67 -2.14
C LEU A 77 13.47 3.64 -1.45
N MET A 78 14.69 3.78 -1.96
CA MET A 78 15.70 4.69 -1.38
C MET A 78 15.38 6.17 -1.62
N HIS A 79 14.56 6.48 -2.63
CA HIS A 79 14.20 7.85 -3.02
C HIS A 79 12.72 8.20 -2.72
N CYS A 80 11.99 7.30 -2.06
CA CYS A 80 10.58 7.52 -1.75
C CYS A 80 10.37 8.63 -0.70
N THR A 81 9.20 9.26 -0.77
CA THR A 81 8.76 10.24 0.22
C THR A 81 7.73 9.61 1.15
N ARG A 82 7.93 9.74 2.47
CA ARG A 82 6.95 9.30 3.46
C ARG A 82 5.74 10.21 3.44
N VAL A 83 4.54 9.64 3.36
CA VAL A 83 3.29 10.36 3.57
C VAL A 83 3.15 10.70 5.05
N ASP A 84 2.92 11.97 5.37
CA ASP A 84 2.92 12.48 6.74
C ASP A 84 2.00 11.67 7.68
N ARG A 85 2.50 11.35 8.88
CA ARG A 85 1.81 10.55 9.92
C ARG A 85 1.24 9.21 9.43
N SER A 86 1.88 8.56 8.46
CA SER A 86 1.49 7.23 7.99
C SER A 86 2.69 6.27 7.93
N ASP A 87 2.41 5.00 7.68
CA ASP A 87 3.36 3.94 7.33
C ASP A 87 3.52 3.81 5.79
N ILE A 88 3.02 4.79 5.03
CA ILE A 88 3.06 4.83 3.56
C ILE A 88 4.19 5.69 3.06
N TYR A 89 4.87 5.19 2.04
CA TYR A 89 5.96 5.83 1.34
C TYR A 89 5.69 5.73 -0.16
N ILE A 90 5.85 6.85 -0.86
CA ILE A 90 5.54 6.96 -2.29
C ILE A 90 6.80 7.36 -3.02
N GLY A 91 7.28 6.47 -3.89
CA GLY A 91 8.35 6.72 -4.85
C GLY A 91 7.83 7.28 -6.16
N ALA A 92 8.66 7.27 -7.18
CA ALA A 92 8.31 7.63 -8.55
C ALA A 92 7.48 6.53 -9.25
N VAL A 93 7.67 5.26 -8.87
CA VAL A 93 7.05 4.11 -9.55
C VAL A 93 6.16 3.31 -8.60
N TYR A 94 6.54 3.19 -7.34
CA TYR A 94 5.87 2.33 -6.37
C TYR A 94 5.32 3.11 -5.18
N LEU A 95 4.26 2.55 -4.62
CA LEU A 95 3.82 2.84 -3.27
C LEU A 95 4.23 1.69 -2.37
N PHE A 96 4.86 2.00 -1.25
CA PHE A 96 5.27 1.05 -0.23
C PHE A 96 4.53 1.33 1.08
N ARG A 97 4.02 0.27 1.72
CA ARG A 97 3.62 0.28 3.13
C ARG A 97 4.67 -0.49 3.91
N GLN A 98 5.20 0.15 4.92
CA GLN A 98 6.12 -0.50 5.84
C GLN A 98 5.46 -1.77 6.43
N GLY A 99 6.16 -2.89 6.33
CA GLY A 99 5.81 -4.13 7.02
C GLY A 99 4.91 -5.13 6.29
N ASN A 100 4.37 -4.87 5.09
CA ASN A 100 3.75 -5.95 4.29
C ASN A 100 3.32 -5.66 2.85
N PHE A 101 3.31 -4.41 2.36
CA PHE A 101 2.59 -4.10 1.12
C PHE A 101 3.38 -3.21 0.17
N MET A 102 3.26 -3.50 -1.12
CA MET A 102 3.66 -2.59 -2.18
C MET A 102 2.73 -2.73 -3.38
N CYS A 103 2.59 -1.66 -4.16
CA CYS A 103 1.96 -1.70 -5.48
C CYS A 103 2.68 -0.71 -6.42
N ARG A 104 2.46 -0.85 -7.73
CA ARG A 104 2.91 0.17 -8.68
C ARG A 104 1.87 1.28 -8.74
N LEU A 105 2.31 2.52 -8.85
CA LEU A 105 1.42 3.68 -8.94
C LEU A 105 0.48 3.59 -10.15
N LYS A 106 0.97 3.06 -11.28
CA LYS A 106 0.16 2.84 -12.49
C LYS A 106 -1.04 1.88 -12.29
N ASP A 107 -0.99 1.04 -11.25
CA ASP A 107 -2.02 0.05 -10.96
C ASP A 107 -3.13 0.63 -10.06
N ILE A 108 -2.92 1.84 -9.50
CA ILE A 108 -3.95 2.56 -8.75
C ILE A 108 -4.98 3.14 -9.72
N LYS A 109 -6.23 2.73 -9.59
CA LYS A 109 -7.34 3.14 -10.46
C LYS A 109 -8.01 4.42 -9.98
N LYS A 110 -8.15 4.58 -8.67
CA LYS A 110 -8.72 5.78 -8.05
C LYS A 110 -8.32 5.87 -6.58
N CYS A 111 -8.27 7.10 -6.09
CA CYS A 111 -8.27 7.42 -4.66
C CYS A 111 -9.58 8.10 -4.28
N TYR A 112 -10.08 7.81 -3.08
CA TYR A 112 -11.31 8.43 -2.59
C TYR A 112 -11.32 8.54 -1.07
N VAL A 113 -12.15 9.45 -0.57
CA VAL A 113 -12.37 9.63 0.87
C VAL A 113 -13.57 8.80 1.31
N TYR A 114 -13.41 8.07 2.40
CA TYR A 114 -14.49 7.35 3.06
C TYR A 114 -14.61 7.79 4.53
N ASN A 115 -15.83 7.90 5.05
CA ASN A 115 -16.11 8.19 6.44
C ASN A 115 -16.59 6.94 7.19
N SER A 116 -15.97 6.59 8.31
CA SER A 116 -16.55 5.55 9.19
C SER A 116 -17.68 6.18 10.01
N GLU A 117 -18.92 5.91 9.63
CA GLU A 117 -20.08 6.24 10.46
C GLU A 117 -20.16 5.24 11.61
N ASN A 118 -19.42 5.50 12.69
CA ASN A 118 -19.65 4.89 13.98
C ASN A 118 -20.22 6.00 14.88
N THR A 119 -21.28 5.69 15.61
CA THR A 119 -22.27 6.63 16.21
C THR A 119 -21.75 7.68 17.21
N GLU A 120 -20.44 7.75 17.45
CA GLU A 120 -19.84 8.65 18.45
C GLU A 120 -18.72 9.54 17.88
N ASP A 121 -18.02 9.11 16.81
CA ASP A 121 -16.93 9.90 16.18
C ASP A 121 -16.87 9.65 14.67
N ILE A 122 -16.91 10.73 13.88
CA ILE A 122 -16.71 10.66 12.42
C ILE A 122 -15.21 10.67 12.13
N ALA A 123 -14.68 9.54 11.68
CA ALA A 123 -13.33 9.45 11.14
C ALA A 123 -13.35 9.40 9.61
N TYR A 124 -12.37 10.04 8.97
CA TYR A 124 -12.22 10.06 7.51
C TYR A 124 -10.92 9.36 7.13
N PHE A 125 -10.95 8.62 6.02
CA PHE A 125 -9.83 7.84 5.52
C PHE A 125 -9.70 8.03 4.02
N CYS A 126 -8.46 8.08 3.53
CA CYS A 126 -8.15 7.99 2.11
C CYS A 126 -7.92 6.53 1.76
N TYR A 127 -8.67 6.02 0.76
CA TYR A 127 -8.50 4.69 0.19
C TYR A 127 -8.03 4.79 -1.26
N ALA A 128 -7.32 3.76 -1.70
CA ALA A 128 -6.95 3.51 -3.09
C ALA A 128 -7.50 2.16 -3.56
N ASP A 129 -8.11 2.13 -4.74
CA ASP A 129 -8.43 0.88 -5.44
C ASP A 129 -7.29 0.55 -6.41
N ILE A 130 -6.74 -0.66 -6.27
CA ILE A 130 -5.59 -1.17 -7.03
C ILE A 130 -6.06 -2.37 -7.83
N SER A 131 -5.64 -2.47 -9.09
CA SER A 131 -5.95 -3.61 -9.96
C SER A 131 -4.75 -3.93 -10.83
N ASP A 132 -4.11 -5.07 -10.53
CA ASP A 132 -2.88 -5.58 -11.14
C ASP A 132 -3.01 -7.07 -11.50
N GLU A 133 -1.92 -7.71 -11.92
CA GLU A 133 -1.85 -9.14 -12.23
C GLU A 133 -2.17 -10.07 -11.03
N THR A 134 -2.12 -9.54 -9.81
CA THR A 134 -2.41 -10.28 -8.58
C THR A 134 -3.89 -10.17 -8.19
N GLY A 135 -4.61 -9.20 -8.76
CA GLY A 135 -6.05 -9.00 -8.63
C GLY A 135 -6.43 -7.63 -8.06
N ASP A 136 -7.72 -7.45 -7.82
CA ASP A 136 -8.26 -6.21 -7.26
C ASP A 136 -8.06 -6.16 -5.73
N GLU A 137 -7.63 -5.01 -5.22
CA GLU A 137 -7.51 -4.73 -3.79
C GLU A 137 -7.86 -3.27 -3.46
N THR A 138 -8.54 -3.07 -2.34
CA THR A 138 -8.76 -1.74 -1.76
C THR A 138 -7.84 -1.58 -0.56
N PHE A 139 -7.11 -0.47 -0.53
CA PHE A 139 -6.05 -0.22 0.45
C PHE A 139 -6.21 1.14 1.12
N GLU A 140 -6.07 1.19 2.45
CA GLU A 140 -6.11 2.45 3.22
C GLU A 140 -4.76 3.15 3.15
N LEU A 141 -4.74 4.37 2.61
CA LEU A 141 -3.53 5.19 2.51
C LEU A 141 -3.27 6.00 3.78
N ARG A 142 -4.30 6.62 4.35
CA ARG A 142 -4.15 7.55 5.48
C ARG A 142 -5.47 7.87 6.16
N SER A 143 -5.46 8.02 7.48
CA SER A 143 -6.50 8.76 8.21
C SER A 143 -6.40 10.26 7.94
N LEU A 144 -7.54 10.90 7.69
CA LEU A 144 -7.65 12.32 7.33
C LEU A 144 -8.27 13.13 8.46
N SER A 145 -8.07 14.45 8.40
CA SER A 145 -8.66 15.40 9.34
C SER A 145 -10.19 15.37 9.30
N VAL A 146 -10.81 15.58 10.45
CA VAL A 146 -12.26 15.82 10.56
C VAL A 146 -12.66 17.17 9.96
N LEU A 147 -11.72 18.15 9.94
CA LEU A 147 -11.94 19.47 9.38
C LEU A 147 -11.92 19.41 7.86
N LYS A 148 -13.03 19.79 7.22
CA LYS A 148 -13.24 19.66 5.76
C LYS A 148 -12.12 20.28 4.92
N VAL A 149 -11.65 21.48 5.25
CA VAL A 149 -10.60 22.17 4.51
C VAL A 149 -9.27 21.41 4.61
N GLN A 150 -8.86 21.03 5.82
CA GLN A 150 -7.64 20.26 6.02
C GLN A 150 -7.71 18.88 5.37
N ARG A 151 -8.87 18.23 5.43
CA ARG A 151 -9.11 16.94 4.78
C ARG A 151 -8.90 17.01 3.28
N GLN A 152 -9.44 18.04 2.64
CA GLN A 152 -9.28 18.23 1.19
C GLN A 152 -7.80 18.45 0.84
N LEU A 153 -7.10 19.32 1.56
CA LEU A 153 -5.67 19.56 1.35
C LEU A 153 -4.84 18.28 1.51
N GLN A 154 -5.11 17.47 2.54
CA GLN A 154 -4.44 16.19 2.76
C GLN A 154 -4.75 15.18 1.66
N PHE A 155 -5.99 15.14 1.16
CA PHE A 155 -6.38 14.25 0.07
C PHE A 155 -5.72 14.65 -1.25
N ASP A 156 -5.68 15.94 -1.57
CA ASP A 156 -5.06 16.46 -2.79
C ASP A 156 -3.54 16.24 -2.77
N GLU A 157 -2.89 16.38 -1.61
CA GLU A 157 -1.48 16.04 -1.41
C GLU A 157 -1.20 14.57 -1.75
N ILE A 158 -2.02 13.65 -1.22
CA ILE A 158 -1.88 12.21 -1.48
C ILE A 158 -2.09 11.90 -2.97
N ARG A 159 -3.11 12.50 -3.60
CA ARG A 159 -3.38 12.32 -5.04
C ARG A 159 -2.22 12.81 -5.90
N LYS A 160 -1.65 13.97 -5.55
CA LYS A 160 -0.49 14.53 -6.23
C LYS A 160 0.72 13.61 -6.12
N LEU A 161 1.00 13.08 -4.92
CA LEU A 161 2.09 12.12 -4.70
C LEU A 161 1.87 10.82 -5.48
N ALA A 162 0.63 10.31 -5.50
CA ALA A 162 0.30 9.07 -6.23
C ALA A 162 0.24 9.25 -7.76
N GLY A 163 0.49 10.45 -8.28
CA GLY A 163 0.40 10.75 -9.72
C GLY A 163 -1.02 10.66 -10.30
N ILE A 164 -2.04 10.68 -9.45
CA ILE A 164 -3.44 10.59 -9.85
C ILE A 164 -3.94 12.01 -10.09
N GLY A 165 -3.67 12.52 -11.29
CA GLY A 165 -4.20 13.78 -11.77
C GLY A 165 -5.73 13.82 -11.72
N GLU A 166 -6.30 15.02 -11.71
CA GLU A 166 -7.74 15.22 -11.90
C GLU A 166 -8.14 14.65 -13.26
N GLN A 167 -8.83 13.51 -13.25
CA GLN A 167 -9.70 13.16 -14.36
C GLN A 167 -10.82 14.21 -14.34
N GLU A 168 -10.62 15.29 -15.11
CA GLU A 168 -11.71 16.16 -15.56
C GLU A 168 -12.68 15.39 -16.47
#